data_AF-A0A7C7QBU5-F1
#
_entry.id   AF-A0A7C7QBU5-F1
#
_cell.length_a   1.000
_cell.length_b   1.000
_cell.length_c   1.000
_cell.angle_alpha   90.00
_cell.angle_beta   90.00
_cell.angle_gamma   90.00
#
_symmetry.space_group_name_H-M   'P 1'
#
loop_
_entity.id
_entity.type
_entity.pdbx_description
1 polymer ?
#
loop_
_entity_poly.entity_id
_entity_poly.type
_entity_poly.pdbx_seq_one_letter_code
_entity_poly.pdbx_strand_id
1 'polypeptide(L)'
;MRCWRYYGGRAMHKVQLNQLELTLAIEPRGPLLIKSGGEGMADPSVPDMAFVRSAAPGGGPSIVYLPGSSLKGVIRSHCERIARTLGVPCCDPFDEKSDCRRETVAEDDPQRQPKIYKRVCPLCRTFGSTQIASRVRFADAFPEPGTIRTETRTSVAIDRLTGGSKGGALFQFEAVIAGRFRAKITLHNYQLWQAGLLALALRDLDAGRLQLGYGTSRGMGHVRAPIIEARVSYLGLAQGDGAVTGLRTRGGYRPLLGDKGTIFYGLGGLLDVPERTAYGLGDDRIELSRPVPTQANGLYVHQQLRAADGSVDPQVLDEFLAACVERWAAFVEERHKERVGEEKGDDG
;
A
#
# COMPACT_ATOMS: atom_id res chain seq x y z
N MET A 1 -32.42 13.77 -16.39
CA MET A 1 -31.16 13.89 -15.63
C MET A 1 -30.12 14.57 -16.51
N ARG A 2 -29.61 15.75 -16.13
CA ARG A 2 -28.60 16.46 -16.93
C ARG A 2 -27.33 15.62 -16.96
N CYS A 3 -26.92 15.21 -18.16
CA CYS A 3 -25.62 14.60 -18.41
C CYS A 3 -24.54 15.53 -17.82
N TRP A 4 -23.90 15.10 -16.73
CA TRP A 4 -22.81 15.85 -16.11
C TRP A 4 -21.63 15.85 -17.08
N ARG A 5 -21.57 16.85 -17.97
CA ARG A 5 -20.43 17.10 -18.85
C ARG A 5 -19.21 17.39 -17.97
N TYR A 6 -18.18 16.57 -18.08
CA TYR A 6 -16.91 16.84 -17.42
C TYR A 6 -16.33 18.13 -18.01
N TYR A 7 -15.99 19.09 -17.15
CA TYR A 7 -15.16 20.22 -17.55
C TYR A 7 -13.75 19.68 -17.80
N GLY A 8 -13.41 19.46 -19.07
CA GLY A 8 -12.05 19.14 -19.49
C GLY A 8 -11.04 20.15 -18.92
N GLY A 9 -9.84 19.69 -18.54
CA GLY A 9 -8.75 20.55 -18.10
C GLY A 9 -8.24 20.36 -16.67
N ARG A 10 -8.84 19.49 -15.84
CA ARG A 10 -8.28 19.14 -14.51
C ARG A 10 -7.38 17.92 -14.63
N ALA A 11 -6.15 17.95 -14.10
CA ALA A 11 -5.21 16.82 -14.13
C ALA A 11 -5.71 15.58 -13.38
N MET A 12 -5.24 14.38 -13.74
CA MET A 12 -5.65 13.10 -13.14
C MET A 12 -5.55 13.05 -11.60
N HIS A 13 -4.71 13.90 -11.00
CA HIS A 13 -4.56 14.03 -9.56
C HIS A 13 -5.74 14.73 -8.84
N LYS A 14 -6.67 15.36 -9.58
CA LYS A 14 -7.82 16.09 -9.03
C LYS A 14 -9.14 15.30 -9.08
N VAL A 15 -9.10 14.06 -9.55
CA VAL A 15 -10.26 13.18 -9.70
C VAL A 15 -9.95 11.80 -9.11
N GLN A 16 -10.99 11.03 -8.77
CA GLN A 16 -10.83 9.62 -8.37
C GLN A 16 -11.34 8.73 -9.51
N LEU A 17 -10.47 7.89 -10.05
CA LEU A 17 -10.72 7.04 -11.21
C LEU A 17 -10.84 5.56 -10.83
N ASN A 18 -9.88 5.07 -10.04
CA ASN A 18 -9.94 3.74 -9.44
C ASN A 18 -9.48 3.75 -7.98
N GLN A 19 -9.95 2.75 -7.23
CA GLN A 19 -9.57 2.51 -5.86
C GLN A 19 -9.47 1.00 -5.60
N LEU A 20 -8.43 0.57 -4.92
CA LEU A 20 -8.31 -0.79 -4.38
C LEU A 20 -8.30 -0.69 -2.86
N GLU A 21 -9.23 -1.37 -2.20
CA GLU A 21 -9.30 -1.49 -0.75
C GLU A 21 -8.94 -2.91 -0.35
N LEU A 22 -7.98 -3.05 0.57
CA LEU A 22 -7.57 -4.30 1.18
C LEU A 22 -7.74 -4.17 2.69
N THR A 23 -8.36 -5.17 3.30
CA THR A 23 -8.42 -5.28 4.76
C THR A 23 -7.64 -6.52 5.18
N LEU A 24 -6.64 -6.32 6.04
CA LEU A 24 -5.81 -7.37 6.62
C LEU A 24 -6.28 -7.70 8.03
N ALA A 25 -6.19 -8.96 8.41
CA ALA A 25 -6.24 -9.39 9.82
C ALA A 25 -4.83 -9.71 10.30
N ILE A 26 -4.23 -8.83 11.10
CA ILE A 26 -2.86 -8.99 11.61
C ILE A 26 -2.91 -9.67 12.97
N GLU A 27 -2.29 -10.84 13.08
CA GLU A 27 -2.25 -11.68 14.28
C GLU A 27 -0.79 -11.98 14.65
N PRO A 28 -0.32 -11.66 15.88
CA PRO A 28 1.02 -12.02 16.31
C PRO A 28 1.23 -13.53 16.32
N ARG A 29 2.33 -13.99 15.71
CA ARG A 29 2.87 -15.36 15.80
C ARG A 29 4.00 -15.48 16.82
N GLY A 30 4.44 -14.35 17.36
CA GLY A 30 5.38 -14.21 18.45
C GLY A 30 5.19 -12.85 19.11
N PRO A 31 6.06 -12.49 20.08
CA PRO A 31 5.98 -11.20 20.74
C PRO A 31 6.09 -10.05 19.75
N LEU A 32 5.12 -9.15 19.75
CA LEU A 32 5.09 -7.95 18.92
C LEU A 32 5.24 -6.72 19.82
N LEU A 33 6.09 -5.77 19.42
CA LEU A 33 6.22 -4.47 20.07
C LEU A 33 6.36 -3.37 19.03
N ILE A 34 5.45 -2.41 19.01
CA ILE A 34 5.63 -1.12 18.35
C ILE A 34 5.76 -0.06 19.43
N LYS A 35 6.96 0.54 19.54
CA LYS A 35 7.29 1.49 20.61
C LYS A 35 6.50 2.79 20.45
N SER A 36 6.02 3.34 21.56
CA SER A 36 5.69 4.77 21.62
C SER A 36 6.97 5.60 21.52
N GLY A 37 6.92 6.74 20.82
CA GLY A 37 8.09 7.60 20.54
C GLY A 37 8.64 8.38 21.73
N GLY A 38 8.06 8.20 22.92
CA GLY A 38 8.34 8.97 24.13
C GLY A 38 7.09 8.94 25.02
N GLU A 39 7.25 9.18 26.32
CA GLU A 39 6.18 9.17 27.35
C GLU A 39 5.83 7.79 27.94
N GLY A 40 6.86 7.11 28.46
CA GLY A 40 6.73 6.14 29.56
C GLY A 40 7.62 6.47 30.77
N MET A 41 8.46 7.51 30.66
CA MET A 41 9.56 7.74 31.63
C MET A 41 9.14 8.36 32.97
N ALA A 42 7.85 8.71 33.18
CA ALA A 42 7.40 9.38 34.39
C ALA A 42 6.65 8.46 35.38
N ASP A 43 6.23 7.26 34.95
CA ASP A 43 5.53 6.29 35.80
C ASP A 43 6.36 5.00 35.93
N PRO A 44 6.94 4.71 37.11
CA PRO A 44 7.75 3.51 37.34
C PRO A 44 6.99 2.18 37.18
N SER A 45 5.65 2.21 37.11
CA SER A 45 4.82 1.02 36.91
C SER A 45 4.65 0.64 35.43
N VAL A 46 5.03 1.53 34.51
CA VAL A 46 5.00 1.31 33.07
C VAL A 46 6.36 0.79 32.60
N PRO A 47 6.42 -0.29 31.78
CA PRO A 47 7.70 -0.79 31.26
C PRO A 47 8.50 0.27 30.51
N ASP A 48 9.83 0.20 30.58
CA ASP A 48 10.76 1.14 29.91
C ASP A 48 10.46 1.30 28.42
N MET A 49 9.95 0.22 27.79
CA MET A 49 9.50 0.21 26.41
C MET A 49 8.05 -0.25 26.34
N ALA A 50 7.12 0.71 26.39
CA ALA A 50 5.69 0.47 26.26
C ALA A 50 5.24 0.34 24.79
N PHE A 51 4.13 -0.37 24.59
CA PHE A 51 3.47 -0.44 23.30
C PHE A 51 2.72 0.87 23.02
N VAL A 52 2.70 1.31 21.76
CA VAL A 52 1.95 2.51 21.34
C VAL A 52 0.44 2.35 21.58
N ARG A 53 -0.16 3.34 22.24
CA ARG A 53 -1.56 3.33 22.68
C ARG A 53 -2.32 4.56 22.19
N SER A 54 -3.62 4.40 21.98
CA SER A 54 -4.55 5.48 21.66
C SER A 54 -5.69 5.49 22.69
N ALA A 55 -6.30 6.64 22.93
CA ALA A 55 -7.48 6.72 23.76
C ALA A 55 -8.61 5.88 23.17
N ALA A 56 -9.28 5.06 23.99
CA ALA A 56 -10.42 4.29 23.51
C ALA A 56 -11.57 5.24 23.13
N PRO A 57 -12.26 4.99 22.01
CA PRO A 57 -13.54 5.66 21.75
C PRO A 57 -14.50 5.45 22.92
N GLY A 58 -14.98 6.54 23.54
CA GLY A 58 -15.92 6.48 24.66
C GLY A 58 -15.31 6.59 26.08
N GLY A 59 -14.03 6.98 26.21
CA GLY A 59 -13.43 7.30 27.52
C GLY A 59 -12.97 6.09 28.34
N GLY A 60 -12.87 4.92 27.70
CA GLY A 60 -12.31 3.71 28.30
C GLY A 60 -10.77 3.72 28.38
N PRO A 61 -10.17 2.63 28.93
CA PRO A 61 -8.71 2.49 29.02
C PRO A 61 -8.05 2.54 27.64
N SER A 62 -6.82 3.07 27.58
CA SER A 62 -6.09 3.21 26.32
C SER A 62 -5.85 1.85 25.65
N ILE A 63 -6.05 1.80 24.33
CA ILE A 63 -5.93 0.59 23.52
C ILE A 63 -4.62 0.61 22.75
N VAL A 64 -3.93 -0.54 22.72
CA VAL A 64 -2.80 -0.73 21.81
C VAL A 64 -3.30 -0.74 20.37
N TYR A 65 -2.54 -0.19 19.44
CA TYR A 65 -2.88 -0.20 18.02
C TYR A 65 -1.60 -0.28 17.18
N LEU A 66 -1.71 -0.67 15.91
CA LEU A 66 -0.57 -0.62 14.99
C LEU A 66 -0.69 0.66 14.16
N PRO A 67 0.23 1.64 14.29
CA PRO A 67 0.15 2.87 13.53
C PRO A 67 0.25 2.60 12.03
N GLY A 68 -0.61 3.25 11.25
CA GLY A 68 -0.59 3.18 9.79
C GLY A 68 0.74 3.68 9.22
N SER A 69 1.38 4.63 9.89
CA SER A 69 2.73 5.12 9.54
C SER A 69 3.81 4.04 9.73
N SER A 70 3.76 3.26 10.81
CA SER A 70 4.67 2.13 11.06
C SER A 70 4.46 1.03 10.03
N LEU A 71 3.21 0.64 9.75
CA LEU A 71 2.88 -0.35 8.72
C LEU A 71 3.36 0.10 7.33
N LYS A 72 3.07 1.37 6.97
CA LYS A 72 3.49 1.96 5.70
C LYS A 72 5.01 1.97 5.57
N GLY A 73 5.74 2.33 6.63
CA GLY A 73 7.20 2.38 6.63
C GLY A 73 7.85 1.02 6.40
N VAL A 74 7.39 -0.01 7.12
CA VAL A 74 7.90 -1.38 6.97
C VAL A 74 7.61 -1.93 5.58
N ILE A 75 6.37 -1.79 5.09
CA ILE A 75 5.98 -2.25 3.75
C ILE A 75 6.74 -1.47 2.66
N ARG A 76 6.87 -0.14 2.78
CA ARG A 76 7.66 0.66 1.84
C ARG A 76 9.11 0.18 1.76
N SER A 77 9.78 0.02 2.91
CA SER A 77 11.17 -0.44 2.97
C SER A 77 11.34 -1.81 2.33
N HIS A 78 10.36 -2.71 2.52
CA HIS A 78 10.38 -4.03 1.90
C HIS A 78 10.14 -3.95 0.38
N CYS A 79 9.20 -3.15 -0.09
CA CYS A 79 9.00 -2.89 -1.52
C CYS A 79 10.26 -2.29 -2.18
N GLU A 80 10.95 -1.36 -1.50
CA GLU A 80 12.23 -0.82 -1.97
C GLU A 80 13.30 -1.92 -2.08
N ARG A 81 13.34 -2.86 -1.14
CA ARG A 81 14.26 -4.02 -1.21
C ARG A 81 13.96 -4.93 -2.40
N ILE A 82 12.68 -5.24 -2.64
CA ILE A 82 12.26 -6.03 -3.81
C ILE A 82 12.68 -5.31 -5.09
N ALA A 83 12.37 -4.01 -5.21
CA ALA A 83 12.71 -3.21 -6.38
C ALA A 83 14.23 -3.13 -6.62
N ARG A 84 15.04 -2.87 -5.59
CA ARG A 84 16.51 -2.84 -5.70
C ARG A 84 17.09 -4.19 -6.11
N THR A 85 16.54 -5.29 -5.58
CA THR A 85 16.95 -6.66 -5.94
C THR A 85 16.72 -6.94 -7.42
N LEU A 86 15.65 -6.38 -7.98
CA LEU A 86 15.30 -6.48 -9.40
C LEU A 86 15.91 -5.36 -10.25
N GLY A 87 16.86 -4.57 -9.75
CA GLY A 87 17.50 -3.51 -10.51
C GLY A 87 16.61 -2.30 -10.86
N VAL A 88 15.45 -2.16 -10.23
CA VAL A 88 14.58 -1.00 -10.39
C VAL A 88 15.10 0.14 -9.51
N PRO A 89 15.32 1.35 -10.06
CA PRO A 89 15.90 2.46 -9.31
C PRO A 89 14.97 2.97 -8.20
N CYS A 90 15.52 3.08 -6.99
CA CYS A 90 14.86 3.64 -5.81
C CYS A 90 15.73 4.78 -5.28
N CYS A 91 15.18 5.99 -5.18
CA CYS A 91 15.91 7.10 -4.56
C CYS A 91 16.21 6.81 -3.09
N ASP A 92 17.38 7.24 -2.62
CA ASP A 92 17.64 7.37 -1.20
C ASP A 92 17.47 8.84 -0.79
N PRO A 93 16.52 9.17 0.11
CA PRO A 93 16.31 10.54 0.53
C PRO A 93 17.48 11.16 1.31
N PHE A 94 18.50 10.38 1.69
CA PHE A 94 19.71 10.83 2.37
C PHE A 94 20.93 10.88 1.44
N ASP A 95 20.81 10.40 0.21
CA ASP A 95 21.85 10.50 -0.81
C ASP A 95 21.47 11.56 -1.84
N GLU A 96 22.26 12.62 -1.87
CA GLU A 96 22.08 13.77 -2.75
C GLU A 96 22.03 13.41 -4.24
N LYS A 97 22.73 12.35 -4.65
CA LYS A 97 22.86 11.97 -6.06
C LYS A 97 21.67 11.16 -6.56
N SER A 98 20.95 10.47 -5.68
CA SER A 98 19.80 9.63 -6.04
C SER A 98 18.45 10.24 -5.62
N ASP A 99 18.43 11.41 -4.99
CA ASP A 99 17.22 12.07 -4.51
C ASP A 99 16.37 12.69 -5.64
N CYS A 100 15.36 11.94 -6.09
CA CYS A 100 14.40 12.38 -7.10
C CYS A 100 13.48 13.54 -6.66
N ARG A 101 13.66 14.11 -5.45
CA ARG A 101 12.89 15.25 -4.94
C ARG A 101 13.50 16.62 -5.28
N ARG A 102 14.77 16.67 -5.69
CA ARG A 102 15.51 17.93 -5.86
C ARG A 102 15.22 18.68 -7.14
N GLU A 103 14.95 17.96 -8.23
CA GLU A 103 14.65 18.63 -9.50
C GLU A 103 13.31 19.34 -9.45
N THR A 104 13.36 20.67 -9.57
CA THR A 104 12.17 21.51 -9.63
C THR A 104 11.72 21.68 -11.08
N VAL A 105 10.40 21.70 -11.25
CA VAL A 105 9.76 22.11 -12.50
C VAL A 105 9.02 23.41 -12.20
N ALA A 106 9.16 24.40 -13.09
CA ALA A 106 8.56 25.73 -12.94
C ALA A 106 7.08 25.62 -12.59
N GLU A 107 6.62 26.46 -11.67
CA GLU A 107 5.28 26.34 -11.09
C GLU A 107 4.16 26.60 -12.09
N ASP A 108 4.42 27.43 -13.09
CA ASP A 108 3.54 27.85 -14.17
C ASP A 108 3.56 26.90 -15.39
N ASP A 109 4.45 25.91 -15.42
CA ASP A 109 4.54 24.93 -16.50
C ASP A 109 3.24 24.08 -16.59
N PRO A 110 2.47 24.13 -17.70
CA PRO A 110 1.25 23.34 -17.86
C PRO A 110 1.50 21.81 -17.80
N GLN A 111 2.72 21.37 -18.06
CA GLN A 111 3.18 19.97 -18.01
C GLN A 111 3.93 19.64 -16.71
N ARG A 112 3.87 20.51 -15.69
CA ARG A 112 4.55 20.32 -14.41
C ARG A 112 4.28 18.94 -13.79
N GLN A 113 3.02 18.57 -13.64
CA GLN A 113 2.64 17.30 -12.99
C GLN A 113 3.11 16.07 -13.78
N PRO A 114 2.87 15.97 -15.11
CA PRO A 114 3.44 14.90 -15.92
C PRO A 114 4.96 14.80 -15.86
N LYS A 115 5.69 15.93 -15.91
CA LYS A 115 7.15 15.98 -15.80
C LYS A 115 7.63 15.47 -14.44
N ILE A 116 7.04 15.95 -13.34
CA ILE A 116 7.35 15.46 -11.99
C ILE A 116 7.09 13.96 -11.90
N TYR A 117 5.93 13.49 -12.38
CA TYR A 117 5.55 12.09 -12.33
C TYR A 117 6.56 11.18 -13.05
N LYS A 118 7.05 11.60 -14.22
CA LYS A 118 8.06 10.85 -14.99
C LYS A 118 9.41 10.80 -14.28
N ARG A 119 9.81 11.86 -13.58
CA ARG A 119 11.11 11.95 -12.88
C ARG A 119 11.15 11.19 -11.55
N VAL A 120 10.05 11.16 -10.80
CA VAL A 120 10.05 10.47 -9.50
C VAL A 120 10.20 8.96 -9.66
N CYS A 121 10.98 8.35 -8.76
CA CYS A 121 11.19 6.90 -8.76
C CYS A 121 9.86 6.14 -8.53
N PRO A 122 9.77 4.86 -8.94
CA PRO A 122 8.54 4.07 -8.83
C PRO A 122 7.99 3.97 -7.39
N LEU A 123 8.88 3.98 -6.39
CA LEU A 123 8.48 3.90 -4.99
C LEU A 123 7.86 5.21 -4.51
N CYS A 124 8.40 6.36 -4.93
CA CYS A 124 7.78 7.66 -4.69
C CYS A 124 6.44 7.81 -5.43
N ARG A 125 6.27 7.23 -6.64
CA ARG A 125 4.97 7.18 -7.34
C ARG A 125 3.90 6.39 -6.57
N THR A 126 4.31 5.50 -5.67
CA THR A 126 3.42 4.62 -4.90
C THR A 126 3.21 5.16 -3.48
N PHE A 127 4.30 5.30 -2.72
CA PHE A 127 4.30 5.69 -1.31
C PHE A 127 4.36 7.20 -1.06
N GLY A 128 4.53 8.00 -2.11
CA GLY A 128 4.61 9.45 -2.05
C GLY A 128 5.99 9.97 -1.68
N SER A 129 6.16 11.27 -1.90
CA SER A 129 7.31 12.08 -1.51
C SER A 129 6.86 13.51 -1.24
N THR A 130 7.79 14.44 -1.03
CA THR A 130 7.48 15.87 -0.95
C THR A 130 6.99 16.46 -2.28
N GLN A 131 7.33 15.84 -3.42
CA GLN A 131 6.94 16.30 -4.76
C GLN A 131 5.60 15.71 -5.24
N ILE A 132 5.21 14.54 -4.73
CA ILE A 132 3.99 13.84 -5.17
C ILE A 132 3.27 13.17 -4.02
N ALA A 133 1.95 13.33 -3.99
CA ALA A 133 1.09 12.66 -3.01
C ALA A 133 1.16 11.13 -3.15
N SER A 134 1.09 10.44 -2.02
CA SER A 134 1.04 8.99 -2.00
C SER A 134 -0.26 8.45 -2.60
N ARG A 135 -0.15 7.38 -3.37
CA ARG A 135 -1.29 6.61 -3.87
C ARG A 135 -1.78 5.57 -2.88
N VAL A 136 -0.92 5.10 -1.98
CA VAL A 136 -1.25 4.11 -0.95
C VAL A 136 -1.39 4.74 0.44
N ARG A 137 -2.52 4.45 1.08
CA ARG A 137 -2.86 4.89 2.43
C ARG A 137 -2.97 3.67 3.33
N PHE A 138 -2.43 3.80 4.54
CA PHE A 138 -2.52 2.81 5.60
C PHE A 138 -3.27 3.47 6.75
N ALA A 139 -4.41 2.92 7.11
CA ALA A 139 -5.12 3.32 8.32
C ALA A 139 -4.43 2.70 9.54
N ASP A 140 -4.61 3.34 10.70
CA ASP A 140 -4.26 2.74 11.98
C ASP A 140 -5.04 1.43 12.17
N ALA A 141 -4.33 0.37 12.56
CA ALA A 141 -4.94 -0.93 12.78
C ALA A 141 -5.32 -1.06 14.25
N PHE A 142 -6.61 -1.01 14.53
CA PHE A 142 -7.16 -1.19 15.86
C PHE A 142 -7.42 -2.67 16.15
N PRO A 143 -7.31 -3.07 17.43
CA PRO A 143 -7.58 -4.44 17.83
C PRO A 143 -9.07 -4.75 17.77
N GLU A 144 -9.40 -6.00 17.44
CA GLU A 144 -10.74 -6.52 17.64
C GLU A 144 -11.05 -6.57 19.15
N PRO A 145 -12.25 -6.13 19.59
CA PRO A 145 -12.59 -6.03 21.01
C PRO A 145 -12.35 -7.34 21.77
N GLY A 146 -11.68 -7.27 22.92
CA GLY A 146 -11.46 -8.41 23.81
C GLY A 146 -10.42 -9.44 23.32
N THR A 147 -9.74 -9.20 22.19
CA THR A 147 -8.80 -10.19 21.63
C THR A 147 -7.35 -10.03 22.11
N ILE A 148 -6.96 -8.85 22.59
CA ILE A 148 -5.57 -8.51 22.87
C ILE A 148 -5.09 -9.04 24.22
N ARG A 149 -3.91 -9.66 24.21
CA ARG A 149 -3.15 -9.99 25.41
C ARG A 149 -1.74 -9.41 25.32
N THR A 150 -1.34 -8.67 26.36
CA THR A 150 0.01 -8.14 26.52
C THR A 150 0.75 -8.87 27.65
N GLU A 151 2.07 -8.92 27.56
CA GLU A 151 2.98 -9.40 28.59
C GLU A 151 4.13 -8.40 28.76
N THR A 152 4.62 -8.26 29.99
CA THR A 152 5.89 -7.58 30.26
C THR A 152 7.01 -8.62 30.28
N ARG A 153 8.09 -8.36 29.53
CA ARG A 153 9.27 -9.22 29.46
C ARG A 153 10.51 -8.47 29.86
N THR A 154 11.38 -9.12 30.61
CA THR A 154 12.70 -8.60 30.98
C THR A 154 13.74 -9.04 29.97
N SER A 155 14.54 -8.10 29.48
CA SER A 155 15.72 -8.36 28.66
C SER A 155 16.97 -7.92 29.41
N VAL A 156 18.05 -8.70 29.28
CA VAL A 156 19.35 -8.43 29.89
C VAL A 156 20.35 -8.07 28.80
N ALA A 157 21.07 -6.95 28.93
CA ALA A 157 22.27 -6.73 28.13
C ALA A 157 23.48 -7.35 28.84
N ILE A 158 24.08 -8.34 28.18
CA ILE A 158 25.26 -9.06 28.66
C ILE A 158 26.50 -8.35 28.12
N ASP A 159 27.46 -8.05 29.00
CA ASP A 159 28.75 -7.53 28.61
C ASP A 159 29.60 -8.65 27.98
N ARG A 160 30.07 -8.43 26.76
CA ARG A 160 30.82 -9.43 25.98
C ARG A 160 32.24 -9.67 26.49
N LEU A 161 32.79 -8.77 27.32
CA LEU A 161 34.12 -8.89 27.90
C LEU A 161 34.09 -9.61 29.26
N THR A 162 33.09 -9.32 30.09
CA THR A 162 33.03 -9.87 31.46
C THR A 162 32.07 -11.05 31.60
N GLY A 163 31.20 -11.29 30.62
CA GLY A 163 30.16 -12.34 30.68
C GLY A 163 29.06 -12.07 31.72
N GLY A 164 29.19 -11.02 32.53
CA GLY A 164 28.23 -10.59 33.52
C GLY A 164 27.12 -9.71 32.92
N SER A 165 25.98 -9.67 33.62
CA SER A 165 24.99 -8.60 33.41
C SER A 165 25.64 -7.28 33.83
N LYS A 166 25.67 -6.28 32.94
CA LYS A 166 26.10 -4.94 33.34
C LYS A 166 25.09 -4.39 34.35
N GLY A 167 25.53 -3.93 35.52
CA GLY A 167 24.62 -3.33 36.51
C GLY A 167 23.85 -2.18 35.86
N GLY A 168 22.51 -2.29 35.80
CA GLY A 168 21.63 -1.34 35.11
C GLY A 168 21.22 -1.72 33.67
N ALA A 169 21.58 -2.91 33.18
CA ALA A 169 21.23 -3.39 31.83
C ALA A 169 19.98 -4.28 31.75
N LEU A 170 19.21 -4.35 32.83
CA LEU A 170 17.88 -4.94 32.83
C LEU A 170 16.90 -3.89 32.32
N PHE A 171 16.23 -4.17 31.21
CA PHE A 171 15.12 -3.33 30.76
C PHE A 171 13.90 -4.19 30.53
N GLN A 172 12.74 -3.64 30.88
CA GLN A 172 11.45 -4.30 30.66
C GLN A 172 10.79 -3.73 29.41
N PHE A 173 10.19 -4.62 28.62
CA PHE A 173 9.41 -4.22 27.47
C PHE A 173 8.04 -4.90 27.49
N GLU A 174 7.02 -4.13 27.16
CA GLU A 174 5.69 -4.66 26.89
C GLU A 174 5.68 -5.32 25.50
N ALA A 175 5.02 -6.45 25.36
CA ALA A 175 4.76 -7.07 24.07
C ALA A 175 3.33 -7.56 23.96
N VAL A 176 2.70 -7.33 22.82
CA VAL A 176 1.46 -8.02 22.45
C VAL A 176 1.84 -9.44 22.02
N ILE A 177 1.25 -10.43 22.68
CA ILE A 177 1.55 -11.85 22.44
C ILE A 177 0.37 -12.61 21.83
N ALA A 178 -0.82 -12.04 21.86
CA ALA A 178 -2.01 -12.58 21.21
C ALA A 178 -3.01 -11.47 20.89
N GLY A 179 -3.89 -11.77 19.92
CA GLY A 179 -4.99 -10.91 19.49
C GLY A 179 -4.91 -10.57 18.01
N ARG A 180 -5.88 -9.78 17.55
CA ARG A 180 -6.09 -9.54 16.12
C ARG A 180 -6.31 -8.06 15.87
N PHE A 181 -5.58 -7.51 14.92
CA PHE A 181 -5.71 -6.12 14.47
C PHE A 181 -6.31 -6.07 13.07
N ARG A 182 -7.28 -5.21 12.84
CA ARG A 182 -7.85 -4.99 11.51
C ARG A 182 -7.18 -3.79 10.86
N ALA A 183 -6.38 -4.03 9.83
CA ALA A 183 -5.67 -2.97 9.11
C ALA A 183 -6.31 -2.73 7.74
N LYS A 184 -6.61 -1.46 7.41
CA LYS A 184 -7.13 -1.08 6.10
C LYS A 184 -6.04 -0.41 5.26
N ILE A 185 -5.83 -0.92 4.05
CA ILE A 185 -4.93 -0.35 3.05
C ILE A 185 -5.76 0.07 1.84
N THR A 186 -5.55 1.29 1.35
CA THR A 186 -6.25 1.81 0.18
C THR A 186 -5.28 2.37 -0.84
N LEU A 187 -5.36 1.89 -2.08
CA LEU A 187 -4.72 2.51 -3.24
C LEU A 187 -5.73 3.36 -4.01
N HIS A 188 -5.36 4.58 -4.38
CA HIS A 188 -6.16 5.47 -5.22
C HIS A 188 -5.41 5.81 -6.51
N ASN A 189 -6.13 5.88 -7.64
CA ASN A 189 -5.57 6.23 -8.95
C ASN A 189 -4.28 5.46 -9.23
N TYR A 190 -4.31 4.15 -9.01
CA TYR A 190 -3.14 3.29 -9.03
C TYR A 190 -2.99 2.57 -10.37
N GLN A 191 -1.76 2.29 -10.75
CA GLN A 191 -1.44 1.36 -11.83
C GLN A 191 -1.37 -0.07 -11.28
N LEU A 192 -1.70 -1.07 -12.10
CA LEU A 192 -1.79 -2.47 -11.68
C LEU A 192 -0.44 -3.00 -11.17
N TRP A 193 0.69 -2.55 -11.72
CA TRP A 193 2.01 -2.91 -11.20
C TRP A 193 2.24 -2.43 -9.76
N GLN A 194 1.61 -1.32 -9.34
CA GLN A 194 1.71 -0.81 -7.97
C GLN A 194 0.99 -1.75 -6.98
N ALA A 195 -0.16 -2.29 -7.41
CA ALA A 195 -0.85 -3.32 -6.66
C ALA A 195 -0.04 -4.62 -6.62
N GLY A 196 0.64 -4.99 -7.72
CA GLY A 196 1.51 -6.16 -7.79
C GLY A 196 2.70 -6.10 -6.83
N LEU A 197 3.43 -4.98 -6.82
CA LEU A 197 4.53 -4.76 -5.89
C LEU A 197 4.06 -4.81 -4.43
N LEU A 198 2.90 -4.19 -4.13
CA LEU A 198 2.31 -4.26 -2.80
C LEU A 198 1.90 -5.70 -2.43
N ALA A 199 1.33 -6.45 -3.39
CA ALA A 199 0.92 -7.84 -3.17
C ALA A 199 2.11 -8.73 -2.76
N LEU A 200 3.27 -8.56 -3.38
CA LEU A 200 4.50 -9.26 -3.00
C LEU A 200 4.89 -8.97 -1.54
N ALA A 201 4.84 -7.69 -1.14
CA ALA A 201 5.17 -7.31 0.23
C ALA A 201 4.15 -7.81 1.26
N LEU A 202 2.86 -7.80 0.94
CA LEU A 202 1.80 -8.34 1.81
C LEU A 202 1.88 -9.86 1.92
N ARG A 203 2.19 -10.57 0.82
CA ARG A 203 2.47 -12.00 0.82
C ARG A 203 3.66 -12.32 1.73
N ASP A 204 4.73 -11.54 1.66
CA ASP A 204 5.94 -11.77 2.47
C ASP A 204 5.71 -11.44 3.95
N LEU A 205 4.83 -10.48 4.25
CA LEU A 205 4.32 -10.25 5.62
C LEU A 205 3.53 -11.45 6.15
N ASP A 206 2.54 -11.94 5.41
CA ASP A 206 1.71 -13.07 5.85
C ASP A 206 2.51 -14.39 5.95
N ALA A 207 3.50 -14.58 5.07
CA ALA A 207 4.41 -15.72 5.10
C ALA A 207 5.50 -15.62 6.18
N GLY A 208 5.53 -14.54 6.98
CA GLY A 208 6.51 -14.34 8.05
C GLY A 208 7.94 -14.02 7.58
N ARG A 209 8.12 -13.67 6.29
CA ARG A 209 9.39 -13.20 5.71
C ARG A 209 9.67 -11.73 6.00
N LEU A 210 8.64 -10.98 6.37
CA LEU A 210 8.71 -9.59 6.83
C LEU A 210 8.14 -9.51 8.24
N GLN A 211 8.93 -9.01 9.19
CA GLN A 211 8.51 -8.80 10.58
C GLN A 211 8.13 -7.34 10.84
N LEU A 212 7.30 -7.12 11.87
CA LEU A 212 6.84 -5.79 12.30
C LEU A 212 7.47 -5.37 13.63
N GLY A 213 7.71 -4.07 13.79
CA GLY A 213 8.06 -3.47 15.08
C GLY A 213 9.50 -3.68 15.52
N TYR A 214 9.72 -3.68 16.83
CA TYR A 214 11.02 -3.79 17.47
C TYR A 214 11.48 -5.25 17.63
N GLY A 215 12.80 -5.46 17.68
CA GLY A 215 13.37 -6.75 18.06
C GLY A 215 13.26 -7.84 16.98
N THR A 216 13.08 -7.47 15.71
CA THR A 216 12.91 -8.42 14.59
C THR A 216 14.07 -9.40 14.43
N SER A 217 15.30 -8.97 14.74
CA SER A 217 16.50 -9.83 14.78
C SER A 217 16.61 -10.71 16.03
N ARG A 218 15.72 -10.52 17.01
CA ARG A 218 15.65 -11.25 18.29
C ARG A 218 14.43 -12.16 18.38
N GLY A 219 13.85 -12.55 17.24
CA GLY A 219 12.68 -13.44 17.16
C GLY A 219 11.34 -12.77 17.45
N MET A 220 11.28 -11.44 17.48
CA MET A 220 10.03 -10.69 17.67
C MET A 220 9.42 -10.27 16.32
N GLY A 221 8.15 -9.84 16.36
CA GLY A 221 7.51 -9.18 15.22
C GLY A 221 6.99 -10.11 14.13
N HIS A 222 7.06 -11.42 14.32
CA HIS A 222 6.42 -12.39 13.42
C HIS A 222 4.91 -12.27 13.53
N VAL A 223 4.24 -12.13 12.39
CA VAL A 223 2.78 -12.02 12.30
C VAL A 223 2.24 -12.90 11.18
N ARG A 224 0.97 -13.25 11.30
CA ARG A 224 0.10 -13.66 10.20
C ARG A 224 -0.68 -12.42 9.76
N ALA A 225 -0.90 -12.20 8.48
CA ALA A 225 -1.57 -11.02 7.97
C ALA A 225 -2.40 -11.29 6.69
N PRO A 226 -3.34 -12.26 6.70
CA PRO A 226 -4.15 -12.54 5.53
C PRO A 226 -5.02 -11.33 5.15
N ILE A 227 -5.18 -11.12 3.84
CA ILE A 227 -6.21 -10.23 3.31
C ILE A 227 -7.56 -10.90 3.53
N ILE A 228 -8.43 -10.31 4.35
CA ILE A 228 -9.75 -10.85 4.68
C ILE A 228 -10.87 -10.22 3.84
N GLU A 229 -10.67 -9.01 3.34
CA GLU A 229 -11.58 -8.35 2.39
C GLU A 229 -10.77 -7.62 1.32
N ALA A 230 -11.26 -7.67 0.08
CA ALA A 230 -10.64 -6.96 -1.03
C ALA A 230 -11.72 -6.50 -2.02
N ARG A 231 -11.64 -5.22 -2.42
CA ARG A 231 -12.60 -4.60 -3.35
C ARG A 231 -11.89 -3.62 -4.27
N VAL A 232 -12.22 -3.68 -5.56
CA VAL A 232 -11.88 -2.61 -6.51
C VAL A 232 -13.12 -1.77 -6.76
N SER A 233 -12.94 -0.45 -6.78
CA SER A 233 -14.01 0.50 -7.06
C SER A 233 -13.60 1.44 -8.19
N TYR A 234 -14.55 1.70 -9.08
CA TYR A 234 -14.42 2.66 -10.17
C TYR A 234 -15.53 3.69 -10.14
N LEU A 235 -15.32 4.81 -10.80
CA LEU A 235 -16.39 5.74 -11.11
C LEU A 235 -17.16 5.26 -12.35
N GLY A 236 -18.39 4.83 -12.14
CA GLY A 236 -19.32 4.38 -13.15
C GLY A 236 -20.07 5.50 -13.88
N LEU A 237 -20.61 5.16 -15.04
CA LEU A 237 -21.62 5.93 -15.77
C LEU A 237 -22.93 5.14 -15.76
N ALA A 238 -23.94 5.65 -15.06
CA ALA A 238 -25.30 5.13 -15.21
C ALA A 238 -25.83 5.50 -16.62
N GLN A 239 -26.38 4.52 -17.33
CA GLN A 239 -27.19 4.75 -18.54
C GLN A 239 -28.63 4.34 -18.28
N GLY A 240 -29.58 5.06 -18.89
CA GLY A 240 -30.99 4.69 -18.87
C GLY A 240 -31.62 4.64 -17.46
N ASP A 241 -32.15 3.48 -17.12
CA ASP A 241 -32.94 3.13 -15.92
C ASP A 241 -32.12 3.06 -14.60
N GLY A 242 -30.81 3.34 -14.65
CA GLY A 242 -29.92 3.32 -13.48
C GLY A 242 -28.90 2.19 -13.51
N ALA A 243 -28.94 1.30 -14.51
CA ALA A 243 -27.90 0.31 -14.72
C ALA A 243 -26.56 0.99 -15.09
N VAL A 244 -25.49 0.63 -14.40
CA VAL A 244 -24.14 1.11 -14.75
C VAL A 244 -23.55 0.18 -15.79
N THR A 245 -23.56 0.63 -17.04
CA THR A 245 -23.07 -0.11 -18.22
C THR A 245 -21.61 0.17 -18.55
N GLY A 246 -20.99 1.18 -17.90
CA GLY A 246 -19.67 1.67 -18.27
C GLY A 246 -18.86 2.30 -17.16
N LEU A 247 -17.54 2.30 -17.35
CA LEU A 247 -16.61 3.13 -16.60
C LEU A 247 -16.56 4.52 -17.21
N ARG A 248 -16.62 5.52 -16.32
CA ARG A 248 -16.27 6.89 -16.68
C ARG A 248 -14.76 7.00 -16.80
N THR A 249 -14.27 7.16 -18.02
CA THR A 249 -12.86 7.48 -18.29
C THR A 249 -12.72 8.92 -18.74
N ARG A 250 -11.48 9.43 -18.75
CA ARG A 250 -11.23 10.77 -19.31
C ARG A 250 -11.35 10.84 -20.83
N GLY A 251 -11.12 9.71 -21.51
CA GLY A 251 -11.33 9.56 -22.95
C GLY A 251 -12.78 9.30 -23.36
N GLY A 252 -13.72 9.32 -22.40
CA GLY A 252 -15.13 9.04 -22.63
C GLY A 252 -15.60 7.77 -21.92
N TYR A 253 -16.44 7.00 -22.61
CA TYR A 253 -17.01 5.76 -22.09
C TYR A 253 -16.07 4.59 -22.36
N ARG A 254 -15.70 3.82 -21.33
CA ARG A 254 -15.24 2.45 -21.53
C ARG A 254 -16.36 1.51 -21.12
N PRO A 255 -16.79 0.57 -21.97
CA PRO A 255 -17.75 -0.43 -21.56
C PRO A 255 -17.20 -1.17 -20.33
N LEU A 256 -18.01 -1.15 -19.28
CA LEU A 256 -17.97 -2.19 -18.29
C LEU A 256 -18.65 -3.36 -18.98
N LEU A 257 -18.04 -4.54 -18.84
CA LEU A 257 -18.75 -5.77 -19.11
C LEU A 257 -19.10 -5.94 -20.60
N GLY A 258 -18.11 -6.32 -21.41
CA GLY A 258 -18.39 -7.41 -22.35
C GLY A 258 -18.56 -8.65 -21.50
N ASP A 259 -19.80 -8.91 -21.05
CA ASP A 259 -20.27 -10.08 -20.30
C ASP A 259 -19.27 -10.66 -19.26
N LYS A 260 -19.40 -10.29 -17.96
CA LYS A 260 -19.07 -11.08 -16.73
C LYS A 260 -18.24 -10.39 -15.63
N GLY A 261 -17.57 -9.28 -15.86
CA GLY A 261 -16.87 -8.55 -14.78
C GLY A 261 -15.46 -9.08 -14.53
N THR A 262 -14.83 -9.56 -15.58
CA THR A 262 -13.50 -10.16 -15.63
C THR A 262 -12.39 -9.11 -15.78
N ILE A 263 -12.68 -7.94 -16.35
CA ILE A 263 -11.67 -6.93 -16.69
C ILE A 263 -11.48 -5.95 -15.54
N PHE A 264 -10.21 -5.65 -15.24
CA PHE A 264 -9.80 -4.59 -14.31
C PHE A 264 -8.89 -3.59 -15.00
N TYR A 265 -9.12 -2.31 -14.73
CA TYR A 265 -8.32 -1.21 -15.24
C TYR A 265 -7.45 -0.60 -14.14
N GLY A 266 -6.17 -0.43 -14.45
CA GLY A 266 -5.29 0.49 -13.74
C GLY A 266 -5.43 1.91 -14.28
N LEU A 267 -4.70 2.84 -13.69
CA LEU A 267 -4.79 4.26 -14.00
C LEU A 267 -4.63 4.53 -15.51
N GLY A 268 -3.63 3.94 -16.15
CA GLY A 268 -3.34 4.19 -17.57
C GLY A 268 -4.50 3.79 -18.51
N GLY A 269 -5.28 2.77 -18.14
CA GLY A 269 -6.47 2.37 -18.90
C GLY A 269 -7.66 3.34 -18.75
N LEU A 270 -7.64 4.22 -17.76
CA LEU A 270 -8.74 5.14 -17.42
C LEU A 270 -8.53 6.58 -17.91
N LEU A 271 -7.37 6.87 -18.50
CA LEU A 271 -7.03 8.18 -19.05
C LEU A 271 -7.31 8.25 -20.56
N ASP A 272 -7.50 9.47 -21.06
CA ASP A 272 -7.48 9.72 -22.50
C ASP A 272 -6.06 9.56 -23.07
N VAL A 273 -5.95 9.36 -24.39
CA VAL A 273 -4.64 9.14 -25.05
C VAL A 273 -3.67 10.31 -24.83
N PRO A 274 -4.07 11.59 -24.97
CA PRO A 274 -3.17 12.71 -24.72
C PRO A 274 -2.60 12.74 -23.29
N GLU A 275 -3.45 12.62 -22.27
CA GLU A 275 -3.00 12.65 -20.88
C GLU A 275 -2.17 11.41 -20.54
N ARG A 276 -2.61 10.22 -20.97
CA ARG A 276 -1.86 8.97 -20.79
C ARG A 276 -0.43 9.09 -21.34
N THR A 277 -0.28 9.69 -22.52
CA THR A 277 1.01 9.94 -23.17
C THR A 277 1.83 10.98 -22.41
N ALA A 278 1.19 12.07 -21.95
CA ALA A 278 1.85 13.10 -21.15
C ALA A 278 2.50 12.52 -19.89
N TYR A 279 1.83 11.59 -19.20
CA TYR A 279 2.36 10.90 -18.01
C TYR A 279 3.26 9.69 -18.30
N GLY A 280 3.39 9.26 -19.57
CA GLY A 280 4.19 8.08 -19.94
C GLY A 280 3.58 6.79 -19.40
N LEU A 281 2.26 6.65 -19.50
CA LEU A 281 1.51 5.51 -19.00
C LEU A 281 1.07 4.61 -20.18
N GLY A 282 1.07 3.29 -19.99
CA GLY A 282 0.50 2.34 -20.95
C GLY A 282 -1.01 2.16 -20.82
N ASP A 283 -1.62 1.38 -21.72
CA ASP A 283 -3.02 0.92 -21.56
C ASP A 283 -3.08 -0.15 -20.46
N ASP A 284 -3.28 0.30 -19.23
CA ASP A 284 -3.12 -0.53 -18.03
C ASP A 284 -4.39 -1.30 -17.70
N ARG A 285 -4.42 -2.58 -18.07
CA ARG A 285 -5.55 -3.49 -17.83
C ARG A 285 -5.08 -4.92 -17.59
N ILE A 286 -5.91 -5.70 -16.89
CA ILE A 286 -5.83 -7.16 -16.76
C ILE A 286 -7.21 -7.76 -16.98
N GLU A 287 -7.25 -9.03 -17.34
CA GLU A 287 -8.47 -9.80 -17.50
C GLU A 287 -8.34 -11.10 -16.69
N LEU A 288 -9.34 -11.38 -15.86
CA LEU A 288 -9.42 -12.61 -15.10
C LEU A 288 -10.19 -13.66 -15.90
N SER A 289 -9.88 -14.94 -15.66
CA SER A 289 -10.55 -16.09 -16.25
C SER A 289 -12.00 -16.23 -15.79
N ARG A 290 -12.37 -15.65 -14.63
CA ARG A 290 -13.69 -15.79 -14.04
C ARG A 290 -14.40 -14.46 -13.76
N PRO A 291 -15.74 -14.44 -13.87
CA PRO A 291 -16.58 -13.32 -13.45
C PRO A 291 -16.28 -12.89 -12.00
N VAL A 292 -16.27 -11.59 -11.74
CA VAL A 292 -16.19 -11.05 -10.38
C VAL A 292 -17.53 -10.40 -10.01
N PRO A 293 -18.08 -10.69 -8.82
CA PRO A 293 -19.30 -10.03 -8.34
C PRO A 293 -19.17 -8.51 -8.45
N THR A 294 -20.03 -7.92 -9.29
CA THR A 294 -20.00 -6.50 -9.64
C THR A 294 -21.30 -5.85 -9.21
N GLN A 295 -21.23 -4.80 -8.41
CA GLN A 295 -22.38 -4.05 -7.92
C GLN A 295 -22.22 -2.56 -8.22
N ALA A 296 -23.27 -1.97 -8.77
CA ALA A 296 -23.38 -0.53 -8.90
C ALA A 296 -23.98 0.08 -7.62
N ASN A 297 -23.35 1.11 -7.08
CA ASN A 297 -23.87 1.89 -5.96
C ASN A 297 -23.76 3.39 -6.30
N GLY A 298 -24.86 3.95 -6.79
CA GLY A 298 -24.89 5.31 -7.31
C GLY A 298 -23.91 5.47 -8.48
N LEU A 299 -22.91 6.35 -8.32
CA LEU A 299 -21.87 6.59 -9.32
C LEU A 299 -20.68 5.64 -9.21
N TYR A 300 -20.65 4.72 -8.25
CA TYR A 300 -19.55 3.78 -8.09
C TYR A 300 -19.90 2.40 -8.61
N VAL A 301 -18.90 1.71 -9.16
CA VAL A 301 -18.97 0.29 -9.49
C VAL A 301 -17.94 -0.43 -8.65
N HIS A 302 -18.41 -1.40 -7.89
CA HIS A 302 -17.62 -2.20 -6.97
C HIS A 302 -17.48 -3.61 -7.52
N GLN A 303 -16.25 -4.07 -7.71
CA GLN A 303 -15.91 -5.46 -7.97
C GLN A 303 -15.34 -6.06 -6.69
N GLN A 304 -16.05 -7.04 -6.11
CA GLN A 304 -15.66 -7.65 -4.85
C GLN A 304 -14.73 -8.85 -5.12
N LEU A 305 -13.46 -8.72 -4.73
CA LEU A 305 -12.43 -9.74 -4.92
C LEU A 305 -12.38 -10.77 -3.79
N ARG A 306 -12.75 -10.34 -2.57
CA ARG A 306 -12.86 -11.19 -1.39
C ARG A 306 -13.79 -10.56 -0.36
N ALA A 307 -14.66 -11.33 0.26
CA ALA A 307 -15.57 -10.86 1.30
C ALA A 307 -15.34 -11.62 2.62
N ALA A 308 -15.56 -10.94 3.76
CA ALA A 308 -15.34 -11.52 5.09
C ALA A 308 -16.30 -12.66 5.43
N ASP A 309 -17.49 -12.66 4.82
CA ASP A 309 -18.51 -13.70 4.95
C ASP A 309 -18.25 -14.94 4.08
N GLY A 310 -17.18 -14.92 3.27
CA GLY A 310 -16.85 -16.02 2.36
C GLY A 310 -17.75 -16.10 1.12
N SER A 311 -18.55 -15.07 0.84
CA SER A 311 -19.47 -15.04 -0.33
C SER A 311 -18.75 -14.96 -1.69
N VAL A 312 -17.43 -14.71 -1.69
CA VAL A 312 -16.60 -14.66 -2.90
C VAL A 312 -15.55 -15.76 -2.85
N ASP A 313 -15.43 -16.51 -3.96
CA ASP A 313 -14.41 -17.53 -4.13
C ASP A 313 -13.01 -16.96 -3.84
N PRO A 314 -12.26 -17.53 -2.87
CA PRO A 314 -10.91 -17.06 -2.53
C PRO A 314 -9.95 -16.98 -3.73
N GLN A 315 -10.13 -17.83 -4.74
CA GLN A 315 -9.28 -17.85 -5.93
C GLN A 315 -9.36 -16.55 -6.75
N VAL A 316 -10.47 -15.79 -6.65
CA VAL A 316 -10.63 -14.51 -7.36
C VAL A 316 -9.55 -13.51 -6.92
N LEU A 317 -9.30 -13.41 -5.61
CA LEU A 317 -8.27 -12.52 -5.09
C LEU A 317 -6.88 -12.99 -5.51
N ASP A 318 -6.61 -14.29 -5.41
CA ASP A 318 -5.31 -14.86 -5.76
C ASP A 318 -4.99 -14.63 -7.25
N GLU A 319 -5.97 -14.85 -8.13
CA GLU A 319 -5.86 -14.59 -9.56
C GLU A 319 -5.64 -13.11 -9.87
N PHE A 320 -6.39 -12.21 -9.23
CA PHE A 320 -6.21 -10.77 -9.37
C PHE A 320 -4.81 -10.31 -8.93
N LEU A 321 -4.34 -10.77 -7.76
CA LEU A 321 -3.02 -10.40 -7.25
C LEU A 321 -1.91 -10.98 -8.12
N ALA A 322 -2.03 -12.22 -8.60
CA ALA A 322 -1.10 -12.82 -9.55
C ALA A 322 -1.02 -12.01 -10.85
N ALA A 323 -2.17 -11.65 -11.45
CA ALA A 323 -2.20 -10.80 -12.64
C ALA A 323 -1.56 -9.42 -12.38
N CYS A 324 -1.74 -8.82 -11.20
CA CYS A 324 -1.06 -7.58 -10.83
C CYS A 324 0.46 -7.76 -10.68
N VAL A 325 0.92 -8.91 -10.16
CA VAL A 325 2.35 -9.26 -10.07
C VAL A 325 2.97 -9.41 -11.46
N GLU A 326 2.25 -9.99 -12.43
CA GLU A 326 2.71 -10.01 -13.84
C GLU A 326 2.86 -8.60 -14.42
N ARG A 327 1.97 -7.66 -14.06
CA ARG A 327 2.13 -6.24 -14.43
C ARG A 327 3.37 -5.60 -13.77
N TRP A 328 3.74 -6.02 -12.57
CA TRP A 328 5.00 -5.62 -11.94
C TRP A 328 6.21 -6.21 -12.65
N ALA A 329 6.19 -7.49 -13.03
CA ALA A 329 7.25 -8.11 -13.81
C ALA A 329 7.48 -7.39 -15.15
N ALA A 330 6.39 -7.14 -15.91
CA ALA A 330 6.46 -6.38 -17.16
C ALA A 330 7.03 -4.97 -16.97
N PHE A 331 6.65 -4.28 -15.88
CA PHE A 331 7.20 -2.97 -15.53
C PHE A 331 8.72 -3.04 -15.28
N VAL A 332 9.20 -4.06 -14.58
CA VAL A 332 10.64 -4.27 -14.34
C VAL A 332 11.38 -4.48 -15.66
N GLU A 333 10.87 -5.34 -16.54
CA GLU A 333 11.48 -5.62 -17.85
C GLU A 333 11.57 -4.38 -18.75
N GLU A 334 10.52 -3.56 -18.77
CA GLU A 334 10.50 -2.30 -19.52
C GLU A 334 11.63 -1.37 -19.04
N ARG A 335 11.82 -1.25 -17.72
CA ARG A 335 12.90 -0.43 -17.14
C ARG A 335 14.30 -0.96 -17.41
N HIS A 336 14.47 -2.28 -17.49
CA HIS A 336 15.75 -2.87 -17.88
C HIS A 336 16.10 -2.53 -19.33
N LYS A 337 15.12 -2.56 -20.23
CA LYS A 337 15.30 -2.19 -21.64
C LYS A 337 15.66 -0.71 -21.81
N GLU A 338 15.00 0.18 -21.05
CA GLU A 338 15.32 1.61 -21.05
C GLU A 338 16.78 1.85 -20.64
N ARG A 339 17.24 1.22 -19.54
CA ARG A 339 18.62 1.39 -19.06
C ARG A 339 19.67 0.89 -20.05
N VAL A 340 19.46 -0.29 -20.64
CA VAL A 340 20.39 -0.84 -21.66
C VAL A 340 20.37 -0.01 -22.94
N GLY A 341 19.24 0.62 -23.28
CA GLY A 341 19.13 1.54 -24.41
C GLY A 341 19.90 2.85 -24.20
N GLU A 342 19.87 3.41 -22.98
CA GLU A 342 20.63 4.60 -22.59
C GLU A 342 22.15 4.33 -22.61
N GLU A 343 22.60 3.21 -22.06
CA GLU A 343 24.02 2.83 -22.04
C GLU A 343 24.63 2.67 -23.44
N LYS A 344 23.84 2.21 -24.43
CA LYS A 344 24.31 2.09 -25.82
C LYS A 344 24.32 3.40 -26.62
N GLY A 345 23.63 4.44 -26.12
CA GLY A 345 23.54 5.74 -26.78
C GLY A 345 24.63 6.72 -26.36
N ASP A 346 25.34 6.45 -25.26
CA ASP A 346 26.40 7.32 -24.70
C ASP A 346 27.81 6.92 -25.17
N ASP A 347 27.92 5.82 -25.92
CA ASP A 347 29.17 5.28 -26.51
C ASP A 347 29.40 5.71 -27.98
N GLY A 348 28.63 6.67 -28.51
CA GLY A 348 28.73 7.17 -29.89
C GLY A 348 28.72 8.69 -29.97
#